data_AF-K2EZG5-F1
#
_entry.id   AF-K2EZG5-F1
#
_cell.length_a   1.000
_cell.length_b   1.000
_cell.length_c   1.000
_cell.angle_alpha   90.00
_cell.angle_beta   90.00
_cell.angle_gamma   90.00
#
_symmetry.space_group_name_H-M   'P 1'
#
loop_
_entity.id
_entity.type
_entity.pdbx_description
1 polymer ?
#
loop_
_entity_poly.entity_id
_entity_poly.type
_entity_poly.pdbx_seq_one_letter_code
_entity_poly.pdbx_strand_id
1 'polypeptide(L)'
;MPMIPLVAMIAANFFIYIIDGEKRILTVLLIVTVVFPLLILLFLPLRNGNYGQIKKINYVLSQTSSKDYVYDGKNQFNVFRKDLDFFWFSLDSKGALTTYQTITTYHYNIYELIEKIKPKVISNNFIDLNEEGIANHYQQSDQYSDIYLIKGF
;
A
#
# COMPACT_ATOMS: atom_id res chain seq x y z
N MET A 1 26.41 -7.65 11.25
CA MET A 1 25.86 -6.83 12.36
C MET A 1 26.42 -7.30 13.71
N PRO A 2 27.65 -6.95 14.09
CA PRO A 2 28.26 -7.33 15.38
C PRO A 2 27.72 -6.52 16.59
N MET A 3 26.87 -5.52 16.35
CA MET A 3 26.31 -4.67 17.40
C MET A 3 25.23 -5.38 18.22
N ILE A 4 24.51 -6.35 17.65
CA ILE A 4 23.38 -7.02 18.32
C ILE A 4 23.84 -7.81 19.56
N PRO A 5 24.91 -8.65 19.49
CA PRO A 5 25.41 -9.35 20.67
C PRO A 5 25.91 -8.41 21.78
N LEU A 6 26.61 -7.32 21.40
CA LEU A 6 27.13 -6.35 22.36
C LEU A 6 26.00 -5.62 23.11
N VAL A 7 24.98 -5.17 22.38
CA VAL A 7 23.80 -4.53 22.97
C VAL A 7 23.04 -5.50 23.87
N ALA A 8 22.93 -6.78 23.49
CA ALA A 8 22.29 -7.80 24.32
C ALA A 8 23.06 -8.04 25.64
N MET A 9 24.39 -8.09 25.61
CA MET A 9 25.23 -8.25 26.80
C MET A 9 25.16 -7.03 27.74
N ILE A 10 25.13 -5.81 27.19
CA ILE A 10 24.96 -4.57 27.97
C ILE A 10 23.57 -4.54 28.63
N ALA A 11 22.53 -4.89 27.87
CA ALA A 11 21.16 -4.95 28.38
C ALA A 11 21.00 -5.99 29.50
N ALA A 12 21.59 -7.18 29.35
CA ALA A 12 21.56 -8.24 30.36
C ALA A 12 22.25 -7.83 31.66
N ASN A 13 23.43 -7.20 31.60
CA ASN A 13 24.13 -6.72 32.79
C ASN A 13 23.36 -5.60 33.51
N PHE A 14 22.76 -4.69 32.75
CA PHE A 14 21.92 -3.63 33.33
C PHE A 14 20.68 -4.21 34.03
N PHE A 15 20.10 -5.28 33.47
CA PHE A 15 18.97 -5.99 34.07
C PHE A 15 19.32 -6.65 35.41
N ILE A 16 20.48 -7.30 35.50
CA ILE A 16 20.99 -7.91 36.74
C ILE A 16 21.21 -6.84 37.82
N TYR A 17 21.88 -5.73 37.47
CA TYR A 17 22.11 -4.61 38.39
C TYR A 17 20.82 -4.01 38.97
N ILE A 18 19.75 -3.98 38.18
CA ILE A 18 18.44 -3.46 38.61
C ILE A 18 17.73 -4.45 39.55
N ILE A 19 17.82 -5.75 39.26
CA ILE A 19 17.22 -6.81 40.09
C ILE A 19 17.90 -6.89 41.45
N ASP A 20 19.24 -6.88 41.48
CA ASP A 20 20.03 -7.00 42.71
C ASP A 20 19.91 -5.76 43.62
N GLY A 21 19.58 -4.59 43.06
CA GLY A 21 19.47 -3.33 43.80
C GLY A 21 18.11 -3.08 44.48
N GLU A 22 17.24 -4.08 44.61
CA GLU A 22 15.84 -3.96 45.09
C GLU A 22 14.99 -2.89 44.34
N LYS A 23 15.37 -2.51 43.13
CA LYS A 23 14.68 -1.47 42.33
C LYS A 23 13.46 -2.05 41.60
N ARG A 24 12.56 -2.70 42.34
CA ARG A 24 11.38 -3.42 41.80
C ARG A 24 10.54 -2.57 40.85
N ILE A 25 10.39 -1.28 41.14
CA ILE A 25 9.67 -0.32 40.28
C ILE A 25 10.37 -0.18 38.93
N LEU A 26 11.69 -0.09 38.91
CA LEU A 26 12.48 0.04 37.69
C LEU A 26 12.46 -1.26 36.87
N THR A 27 12.46 -2.43 37.53
CA THR A 27 12.26 -3.73 36.87
C THR A 27 10.90 -3.80 36.20
N VAL A 28 9.83 -3.39 36.90
CA VAL A 28 8.46 -3.35 36.34
C VAL A 28 8.38 -2.39 35.15
N LEU A 29 8.92 -1.18 35.28
CA LEU A 29 8.96 -0.20 34.18
C LEU A 29 9.71 -0.75 32.96
N LEU A 30 10.85 -1.40 33.18
CA LEU A 30 11.65 -1.96 32.10
C LEU A 30 10.91 -3.12 31.42
N ILE A 31 10.29 -4.02 32.18
CA ILE A 31 9.43 -5.08 31.64
C ILE A 31 8.30 -4.48 30.82
N VAL A 32 7.58 -3.46 31.33
CA VAL A 32 6.50 -2.81 30.59
C VAL A 32 7.02 -2.17 29.31
N THR A 33 8.12 -1.40 29.36
CA THR A 33 8.67 -0.73 28.17
C THR A 33 9.22 -1.67 27.10
N VAL A 34 9.60 -2.90 27.45
CA VAL A 34 10.09 -3.90 26.48
C VAL A 34 8.95 -4.81 26.02
N VAL A 35 8.22 -5.40 26.96
CA VAL A 35 7.18 -6.40 26.66
C VAL A 35 5.98 -5.76 25.99
N PHE A 36 5.56 -4.56 26.39
CA PHE A 36 4.37 -3.92 25.81
C PHE A 36 4.53 -3.60 24.31
N PRO A 37 5.62 -2.96 23.83
CA PRO A 37 5.84 -2.79 22.40
C PRO A 37 6.00 -4.11 21.64
N LEU A 38 6.63 -5.13 22.25
CA LEU A 38 6.75 -6.47 21.66
C LEU A 38 5.39 -7.13 21.46
N LEU A 39 4.50 -7.05 22.45
CA LEU A 39 3.13 -7.54 22.33
C LEU A 39 2.37 -6.76 21.24
N ILE A 40 2.50 -5.43 21.21
CA ILE A 40 1.90 -4.61 20.14
C ILE A 40 2.40 -5.07 18.77
N LEU A 41 3.70 -5.30 18.59
CA LEU A 41 4.27 -5.76 17.32
C LEU A 41 3.83 -7.18 16.95
N LEU A 42 3.64 -8.08 17.92
CA LEU A 42 3.13 -9.44 17.68
C LEU A 42 1.64 -9.45 17.32
N PHE A 43 0.84 -8.56 17.92
CA PHE A 43 -0.61 -8.51 17.70
C PHE A 43 -1.04 -7.56 16.58
N LEU A 44 -0.20 -6.60 16.17
CA LEU A 44 -0.47 -5.69 15.05
C LEU A 44 -0.75 -6.43 13.74
N PRO A 45 0.07 -7.42 13.31
CA PRO A 45 -0.20 -8.20 12.09
C PRO A 45 -1.49 -9.04 12.20
N LEU A 46 -1.82 -9.51 13.40
CA LEU A 46 -3.03 -10.29 13.65
C LEU A 46 -4.29 -9.42 13.60
N ARG A 47 -4.20 -8.14 13.98
CA ARG A 47 -5.29 -7.16 13.93
C ARG A 47 -5.43 -6.47 12.56
N ASN A 48 -4.30 -6.23 11.89
CA ASN A 48 -4.21 -5.56 10.58
C ASN A 48 -3.82 -6.56 9.48
N GLY A 49 -4.53 -7.69 9.40
CA GLY A 49 -4.30 -8.64 8.32
C GLY A 49 -4.63 -8.01 6.96
N ASN A 50 -3.78 -8.24 5.95
CA ASN A 50 -3.99 -7.75 4.57
C ASN A 50 -5.12 -8.50 3.84
N TYR A 51 -6.02 -9.16 4.55
CA TYR A 51 -7.03 -10.04 3.96
C TYR A 51 -7.99 -9.29 3.03
N GLY A 52 -8.43 -8.08 3.43
CA GLY A 52 -9.26 -7.24 2.56
C GLY A 52 -8.52 -6.84 1.27
N GLN A 53 -7.23 -6.53 1.38
CA GLN A 53 -6.38 -6.21 0.24
C GLN A 53 -6.20 -7.42 -0.68
N ILE A 54 -5.91 -8.60 -0.12
CA ILE A 54 -5.78 -9.86 -0.87
C ILE A 54 -7.09 -10.22 -1.58
N LYS A 55 -8.25 -10.03 -0.92
CA LYS A 55 -9.56 -10.22 -1.56
C LYS A 55 -9.77 -9.27 -2.74
N LYS A 56 -9.41 -8.00 -2.59
CA LYS A 56 -9.50 -7.01 -3.67
C LYS A 56 -8.56 -7.38 -4.83
N ILE A 57 -7.32 -7.78 -4.53
CA ILE A 57 -6.36 -8.30 -5.52
C ILE A 57 -6.94 -9.49 -6.28
N ASN A 58 -7.47 -10.48 -5.57
CA ASN A 58 -8.05 -11.67 -6.18
C ASN A 58 -9.27 -11.34 -7.04
N TYR A 59 -10.08 -10.37 -6.62
CA TYR A 59 -11.18 -9.87 -7.43
C TYR A 59 -10.69 -9.27 -8.75
N VAL A 60 -9.75 -8.31 -8.70
CA VAL A 60 -9.18 -7.70 -9.91
C VAL A 60 -8.56 -8.77 -10.82
N LEU A 61 -7.85 -9.74 -10.25
CA LEU A 61 -7.28 -10.87 -10.98
C LEU A 61 -8.34 -11.76 -11.64
N SER A 62 -9.52 -11.92 -11.02
CA SER A 62 -10.62 -12.69 -11.62
C SER A 62 -11.26 -12.00 -12.83
N GLN A 63 -11.14 -10.67 -12.93
CA GLN A 63 -11.72 -9.87 -14.01
C GLN A 63 -10.73 -9.65 -15.18
N THR A 64 -9.45 -9.95 -14.99
CA THR A 64 -8.37 -9.56 -15.90
C THR A 64 -7.49 -10.74 -16.32
N SER A 65 -6.83 -10.58 -17.47
CA SER A 65 -5.80 -11.47 -17.99
C SER A 65 -4.44 -10.77 -18.01
N SER A 66 -3.37 -11.51 -18.34
CA SER A 66 -2.03 -10.93 -18.53
C SER A 66 -1.91 -9.96 -19.72
N LYS A 67 -2.93 -9.92 -20.60
CA LYS A 67 -2.95 -9.04 -21.77
C LYS A 67 -3.64 -7.70 -21.50
N ASP A 68 -4.45 -7.63 -20.44
CA ASP A 68 -5.29 -6.49 -20.12
C ASP A 68 -4.51 -5.40 -19.39
N TYR A 69 -4.92 -4.15 -19.60
CA TYR A 69 -4.43 -3.01 -18.84
C TYR A 69 -5.28 -2.74 -17.60
N VAL A 70 -4.64 -2.26 -16.53
CA VAL A 70 -5.30 -1.91 -15.26
C VAL A 70 -4.79 -0.57 -14.75
N TYR A 71 -5.68 0.20 -14.13
CA TYR A 71 -5.35 1.43 -13.41
C TYR A 71 -5.74 1.30 -11.93
N ASP A 72 -4.75 1.32 -11.03
CA ASP A 72 -4.93 1.20 -9.57
C ASP A 72 -4.95 2.58 -8.88
N GLY A 73 -4.25 3.57 -9.44
CA GLY A 73 -4.20 4.93 -8.91
C GLY A 73 -3.43 5.08 -7.58
N LYS A 74 -3.52 4.14 -6.64
CA LYS A 74 -2.87 4.26 -5.32
C LYS A 74 -2.46 2.91 -4.72
N ASN A 75 -1.74 2.09 -5.48
CA ASN A 75 -1.15 0.79 -5.06
C ASN A 75 -2.06 -0.05 -4.15
N GLN A 76 -3.38 0.02 -4.34
CA GLN A 76 -4.31 -0.62 -3.43
C GLN A 76 -4.27 -2.12 -3.64
N PHE A 77 -4.05 -2.57 -4.87
CA PHE A 77 -3.87 -3.99 -5.20
C PHE A 77 -2.52 -4.28 -5.87
N ASN A 78 -1.89 -3.27 -6.51
CA ASN A 78 -0.54 -3.29 -7.07
C ASN A 78 -0.22 -4.57 -7.85
N VAL A 79 -1.15 -4.98 -8.71
CA VAL A 79 -1.03 -6.24 -9.45
C VAL A 79 -0.18 -5.96 -10.68
N PHE A 80 1.03 -6.53 -10.72
CA PHE A 80 1.98 -6.42 -11.83
C PHE A 80 1.37 -6.97 -13.15
N ARG A 81 0.65 -6.12 -13.88
CA ARG A 81 0.08 -6.36 -15.20
C ARG A 81 0.62 -5.31 -16.16
N LYS A 82 0.07 -5.23 -17.36
CA LYS A 82 0.37 -4.08 -18.22
C LYS A 82 -0.27 -2.87 -17.57
N ASP A 83 0.50 -2.13 -16.80
CA ASP A 83 -0.05 -0.95 -16.17
C ASP A 83 -0.25 0.14 -17.20
N LEU A 84 -1.30 0.92 -16.97
CA LEU A 84 -1.59 2.09 -17.79
C LEU A 84 -0.45 3.12 -17.72
N ASP A 85 0.29 3.13 -16.61
CA ASP A 85 1.42 4.03 -16.37
C ASP A 85 2.56 3.33 -15.62
N PHE A 86 3.80 3.75 -15.90
CA PHE A 86 5.02 3.20 -15.32
C PHE A 86 5.31 3.73 -13.90
N PHE A 87 4.57 4.73 -13.41
CA PHE A 87 4.80 5.33 -12.09
C PHE A 87 4.01 4.64 -10.98
N TRP A 88 4.54 3.51 -10.55
CA TRP A 88 3.94 2.63 -9.54
C TRP A 88 3.98 3.18 -8.11
N PHE A 89 4.55 4.35 -7.86
CA PHE A 89 4.80 4.80 -6.48
C PHE A 89 4.42 6.26 -6.21
N SER A 90 3.95 7.01 -7.19
CA SER A 90 3.62 8.43 -6.96
C SER A 90 2.64 8.98 -7.99
N LEU A 91 1.41 8.47 -7.98
CA LEU A 91 0.31 9.17 -8.65
C LEU A 91 -0.24 10.33 -7.83
N ASP A 92 0.29 10.56 -6.61
CA ASP A 92 0.06 11.81 -5.91
C ASP A 92 0.70 12.97 -6.67
N SER A 93 -0.14 13.94 -7.03
CA SER A 93 0.18 15.27 -7.56
C SER A 93 1.26 16.05 -6.82
N LYS A 94 1.65 15.66 -5.59
CA LYS A 94 2.52 16.48 -4.73
C LYS A 94 4.01 16.13 -4.76
N GLY A 95 4.45 15.14 -5.52
CA GLY A 95 5.83 14.64 -5.37
C GLY A 95 6.52 14.22 -6.65
N ALA A 96 6.43 12.93 -6.98
CA ALA A 96 7.30 12.36 -7.99
C ALA A 96 6.77 12.54 -9.43
N LEU A 97 5.45 12.46 -9.66
CA LEU A 97 4.88 12.63 -11.00
C LEU A 97 5.13 14.03 -11.56
N THR A 98 4.82 15.07 -10.77
CA THR A 98 5.07 16.47 -11.18
C THR A 98 6.55 16.72 -11.41
N THR A 99 7.42 16.22 -10.52
CA THR A 99 8.88 16.32 -10.71
C THR A 99 9.29 15.64 -12.02
N TYR A 100 8.79 14.44 -12.31
CA TYR A 100 9.08 13.72 -13.56
C TYR A 100 8.59 14.46 -14.80
N GLN A 101 7.39 15.01 -14.77
CA GLN A 101 6.85 15.84 -15.86
C GLN A 101 7.69 17.10 -16.10
N THR A 102 8.33 17.66 -15.06
CA THR A 102 9.19 18.85 -15.22
C THR A 102 10.58 18.56 -15.78
N ILE A 103 11.14 17.37 -15.53
CA ILE A 103 12.51 17.01 -15.92
C ILE A 103 12.59 16.12 -17.17
N THR A 104 11.44 15.67 -17.70
CA THR A 104 11.35 14.84 -18.90
C THR A 104 10.33 15.41 -19.88
N THR A 105 10.35 14.98 -21.13
CA THR A 105 9.29 15.29 -22.11
C THR A 105 8.04 14.44 -21.94
N TYR A 106 7.89 13.75 -20.80
CA TYR A 106 6.77 12.87 -20.53
C TYR A 106 5.53 13.69 -20.19
N HIS A 107 4.62 13.82 -21.16
CA HIS A 107 3.31 14.40 -20.90
C HIS A 107 2.39 13.32 -20.33
N TYR A 108 2.04 13.47 -19.05
CA TYR A 108 1.12 12.57 -18.39
C TYR A 108 -0.26 13.22 -18.25
N ASN A 109 -1.24 12.62 -18.92
CA ASN A 109 -2.67 12.90 -18.75
C ASN A 109 -3.40 11.56 -18.60
N ILE A 110 -3.89 11.29 -17.38
CA ILE A 110 -4.54 10.02 -17.07
C ILE A 110 -5.82 9.79 -17.88
N TYR A 111 -6.58 10.85 -18.16
CA TYR A 111 -7.84 10.75 -18.90
C TYR A 111 -7.60 10.36 -20.35
N GLU A 112 -6.62 11.00 -21.02
CA GLU A 112 -6.19 10.64 -22.36
C GLU A 112 -5.68 9.19 -22.43
N LEU A 113 -4.91 8.75 -21.41
CA LEU A 113 -4.42 7.38 -21.34
C LEU A 113 -5.57 6.37 -21.17
N ILE A 114 -6.53 6.64 -20.27
CA ILE A 114 -7.71 5.79 -20.07
C ILE A 114 -8.53 5.72 -21.37
N GLU A 115 -8.78 6.85 -22.03
CA GLU A 115 -9.56 6.89 -23.27
C GLU A 115 -8.88 6.13 -24.42
N LYS A 116 -7.56 6.26 -24.54
CA LYS A 116 -6.77 5.61 -25.59
C LYS A 116 -6.60 4.11 -25.38
N ILE A 117 -6.23 3.70 -24.17
CA ILE A 117 -5.85 2.31 -23.87
C ILE A 117 -7.06 1.48 -23.43
N LYS A 118 -8.07 2.13 -22.84
CA LYS A 118 -9.29 1.51 -22.33
C LYS A 118 -8.98 0.33 -21.38
N PRO A 119 -8.29 0.58 -20.26
CA PRO A 119 -7.97 -0.47 -19.28
C PRO A 119 -9.23 -1.20 -18.85
N LYS A 120 -9.13 -2.51 -18.62
CA LYS A 120 -10.29 -3.32 -18.28
C LYS A 120 -10.86 -2.98 -16.91
N VAL A 121 -9.98 -2.54 -16.01
CA VAL A 121 -10.29 -2.17 -14.63
C VAL A 121 -9.65 -0.82 -14.32
N ILE A 122 -10.43 0.09 -13.72
CA ILE A 122 -9.93 1.35 -13.17
C ILE A 122 -10.37 1.50 -11.71
N SER A 123 -9.50 2.07 -10.88
CA SER A 123 -9.85 2.57 -9.56
C SER A 123 -10.25 4.04 -9.64
N ASN A 124 -11.16 4.49 -8.77
CA ASN A 124 -11.55 5.91 -8.67
C ASN A 124 -10.51 6.81 -7.96
N ASN A 125 -9.33 6.28 -7.64
CA ASN A 125 -8.25 7.06 -7.04
C ASN A 125 -7.71 8.09 -8.03
N PHE A 126 -7.67 9.36 -7.62
CA PHE A 126 -7.07 10.48 -8.35
C PHE A 126 -7.67 10.76 -9.74
N ILE A 127 -8.89 10.29 -10.01
CA ILE A 127 -9.61 10.55 -11.26
C ILE A 127 -11.05 10.99 -10.95
N ASP A 128 -11.59 11.86 -11.80
CA ASP A 128 -13.02 12.18 -11.84
C ASP A 128 -13.74 11.20 -12.76
N LEU A 129 -14.71 10.48 -12.22
CA LEU A 129 -15.49 9.48 -12.96
C LEU A 129 -16.59 10.09 -13.82
N ASN A 130 -16.91 11.37 -13.63
CA ASN A 130 -17.91 12.08 -14.43
C ASN A 130 -17.35 12.56 -15.78
N GLU A 131 -16.03 12.45 -15.97
CA GLU A 131 -15.40 12.72 -17.26
C GLU A 131 -16.01 11.86 -18.36
N GLU A 132 -16.32 12.48 -19.50
CA GLU A 132 -17.12 11.86 -20.57
C GLU A 132 -16.45 10.58 -21.10
N GLY A 133 -15.13 10.59 -21.21
CA GLY A 133 -14.31 9.44 -21.61
C GLY A 133 -14.32 8.27 -20.62
N ILE A 134 -14.79 8.48 -19.39
CA ILE A 134 -14.88 7.44 -18.36
C ILE A 134 -16.33 7.04 -18.12
N ALA A 135 -17.22 7.99 -17.86
CA ALA A 135 -18.63 7.74 -17.53
C ALA A 135 -19.35 6.88 -18.58
N ASN A 136 -19.03 7.11 -19.86
CA ASN A 136 -19.66 6.40 -20.97
C ASN A 136 -19.15 4.96 -21.11
N HIS A 137 -17.92 4.68 -20.67
CA HIS A 137 -17.23 3.41 -20.92
C HIS A 137 -17.14 2.50 -19.71
N TYR A 138 -17.33 3.02 -18.50
CA TYR A 138 -17.13 2.25 -17.28
C TYR A 138 -18.40 2.14 -16.43
N GLN A 139 -18.51 1.04 -15.71
CA GLN A 139 -19.56 0.79 -14.72
C GLN A 139 -18.93 0.40 -13.39
N GLN A 140 -19.55 0.81 -12.28
CA GLN A 140 -19.06 0.45 -10.95
C GLN A 140 -19.16 -1.06 -10.73
N SER A 141 -18.18 -1.62 -10.02
CA SER A 141 -18.20 -3.01 -9.57
C SER A 141 -19.26 -3.22 -8.49
N ASP A 142 -19.98 -4.33 -8.57
CA ASP A 142 -20.95 -4.75 -7.54
C ASP A 142 -20.29 -5.12 -6.21
N GLN A 143 -18.97 -5.41 -6.21
CA GLN A 143 -18.24 -5.85 -5.01
C GLN A 143 -17.44 -4.73 -4.34
N TYR A 144 -16.94 -3.76 -5.11
CA TYR A 144 -16.06 -2.71 -4.60
C TYR A 144 -16.46 -1.36 -5.19
N SER A 145 -16.89 -0.44 -4.33
CA SER A 145 -17.36 0.88 -4.74
C SER A 145 -16.28 1.75 -5.39
N ASP A 146 -15.01 1.44 -5.15
CA ASP A 146 -13.88 2.16 -5.70
C ASP A 146 -13.30 1.53 -6.98
N ILE A 147 -13.90 0.43 -7.46
CA ILE A 147 -13.48 -0.28 -8.68
C ILE A 147 -14.54 -0.13 -9.76
N TYR A 148 -14.10 0.13 -10.98
CA TYR A 148 -14.94 0.28 -12.16
C TYR A 148 -14.42 -0.63 -13.28
N LEU A 149 -15.35 -1.28 -13.96
CA LEU A 149 -15.11 -2.22 -15.06
C LEU A 149 -15.56 -1.59 -16.36
N ILE A 150 -14.85 -1.87 -17.45
CA ILE A 150 -15.26 -1.44 -18.78
C ILE A 150 -16.57 -2.14 -19.19
N LYS A 151 -17.51 -1.37 -19.76
CA LYS A 151 -18.81 -1.85 -20.25
C LYS A 151 -18.62 -2.70 -21.52
N GLY A 152 -19.38 -3.79 -21.64
CA GLY A 152 -19.46 -4.59 -22.87
C GLY A 152 -18.37 -5.65 -23.04
N PHE A 153 -17.81 -6.15 -21.94
CA PHE A 153 -16.97 -7.35 -21.90
C PHE A 153 -17.68 -8.51 -21.20
#